data_AF-A0A3S6FLY4-F1
#
_entry.id   AF-A0A3S6FLY4-F1
#
_cell.length_a   1.000
_cell.length_b   1.000
_cell.length_c   1.000
_cell.angle_alpha   90.00
_cell.angle_beta   90.00
_cell.angle_gamma   90.00
#
_symmetry.space_group_name_H-M   'P 1'
#
loop_
_entity.id
_entity.type
_entity.pdbx_description
1 polymer ?
#
loop_
_entity_poly.entity_id
_entity_poly.type
_entity_poly.pdbx_seq_one_letter_code
_entity_poly.pdbx_strand_id
1 'polypeptide(L)' 'QMSFWGVTVITNLLYFIPGLVSWICGGYLVSDPTLKRFFVLHFTFPFIALCIVFIHIFFLHLQGST' A
#
# COMPACT_ATOMS: atom_id res chain seq x y z
N GLN A 1 -19.27 5.59 -2.32
CA GLN A 1 -19.64 4.87 -1.08
C GLN A 1 -18.76 3.63 -0.83
N MET A 2 -18.42 2.81 -1.84
CA MET A 2 -17.58 1.60 -1.64
C MET A 2 -16.14 1.87 -1.22
N SER A 3 -15.44 2.82 -1.84
CA SER A 3 -14.02 3.08 -1.53
C SER A 3 -13.80 3.50 -0.07
N PHE A 4 -14.73 4.26 0.51
CA PHE A 4 -14.67 4.67 1.91
C PHE A 4 -14.78 3.47 2.85
N TRP A 5 -15.80 2.62 2.67
CA TRP A 5 -15.99 1.43 3.50
C TRP A 5 -14.86 0.42 3.33
N GLY A 6 -14.37 0.23 2.11
CA GLY A 6 -13.23 -0.64 1.84
C GLY A 6 -11.98 -0.20 2.61
N VAL A 7 -11.66 1.10 2.57
CA VAL A 7 -10.52 1.66 3.33
C VAL A 7 -10.71 1.44 4.83
N THR A 8 -11.90 1.70 5.36
CA THR A 8 -12.20 1.51 6.78
C THR A 8 -12.03 0.05 7.21
N VAL A 9 -12.57 -0.91 6.44
CA VAL A 9 -12.47 -2.34 6.79
C VAL A 9 -11.02 -2.83 6.71
N ILE A 10 -10.29 -2.49 5.64
CA ILE A 10 -8.91 -2.95 5.44
C ILE A 10 -7.96 -2.37 6.50
N THR A 11 -8.06 -1.07 6.79
CA THR A 11 -7.20 -0.44 7.81
C THR A 11 -7.48 -0.97 9.21
N ASN A 12 -8.74 -1.30 9.53
CA ASN A 12 -9.10 -1.89 10.81
C ASN A 12 -8.59 -3.33 11.01
N LEU A 13 -8.16 -4.05 9.95
CA LEU A 13 -7.47 -5.33 10.12
C LEU A 13 -6.16 -5.18 10.91
N LEU A 14 -5.58 -3.97 10.96
CA LEU A 14 -4.34 -3.65 11.67
C LEU A 14 -4.58 -3.18 13.12
N TYR A 15 -5.81 -3.23 13.62
CA TYR A 15 -6.17 -2.74 14.94
C TYR A 15 -5.40 -3.41 16.09
N PHE A 16 -4.92 -4.63 15.88
CA PHE A 16 -4.12 -5.37 16.89
C PHE A 16 -2.79 -4.68 17.24
N ILE A 17 -2.30 -3.75 16.41
CA ILE A 17 -1.10 -2.95 16.68
C ILE A 17 -1.53 -1.57 17.19
N PRO A 18 -1.22 -1.21 18.45
CA PRO A 18 -1.67 0.04 19.05
C PRO A 18 -1.11 1.25 18.30
N GLY A 19 -1.99 2.18 17.93
CA GLY A 19 -1.62 3.44 17.26
C GLY A 19 -1.33 3.34 15.75
N LEU A 20 -1.28 2.14 15.17
CA LEU A 20 -0.96 1.96 13.75
C LEU A 20 -2.06 2.50 12.84
N VAL A 21 -3.32 2.21 13.14
CA VAL A 21 -4.48 2.70 12.36
C VAL A 21 -4.52 4.22 12.36
N SER A 22 -4.34 4.86 13.53
CA SER A 22 -4.32 6.33 13.62
C SER A 22 -3.15 6.96 12.87
N TRP A 23 -1.99 6.28 12.86
CA TRP A 23 -0.83 6.74 12.10
C TRP A 23 -1.07 6.67 10.60
N ILE A 24 -1.63 5.57 10.09
CA ILE A 24 -1.96 5.38 8.67
C ILE A 24 -3.02 6.41 8.25
N CYS A 25 -4.13 6.49 8.98
CA CYS A 25 -5.27 7.34 8.63
C CYS A 25 -5.00 8.83 8.83
N GLY A 26 -4.01 9.20 9.67
CA GLY A 26 -3.74 10.59 10.02
C GLY A 26 -4.77 11.17 11.00
N GLY A 27 -5.44 10.29 11.75
CA GLY A 27 -6.55 10.60 12.65
C GLY A 27 -7.29 9.31 13.04
N TYR A 28 -8.30 9.41 13.90
CA TYR A 28 -9.07 8.26 14.39
C TYR A 28 -10.09 7.71 13.37
N LEU A 29 -10.39 8.46 12.31
CA LEU A 29 -11.34 8.10 11.26
C LEU A 29 -10.73 8.31 9.88
N VAL A 30 -11.23 7.58 8.90
CA VAL A 30 -10.88 7.77 7.49
C VAL A 30 -11.39 9.14 7.06
N SER A 31 -10.51 9.97 6.52
CA SER A 31 -10.80 11.38 6.17
C SER A 31 -9.93 11.85 5.00
N ASP A 32 -10.01 13.13 4.66
CA ASP A 32 -9.21 13.76 3.59
C ASP A 32 -7.68 13.50 3.70
N PRO A 33 -7.06 13.52 4.90
CA PRO A 33 -5.64 13.19 5.05
C PRO A 33 -5.31 11.75 4.61
N THR A 34 -6.22 10.81 4.88
CA THR A 34 -6.06 9.39 4.50
C THR A 34 -6.06 9.23 2.98
N LEU A 35 -6.98 9.93 2.30
CA LEU A 35 -7.13 9.85 0.84
C LEU A 35 -5.93 10.46 0.10
N LYS A 36 -5.43 11.61 0.56
CA LYS A 36 -4.22 12.24 0.00
C LYS A 36 -2.98 11.35 0.16
N ARG A 37 -2.81 10.70 1.32
CA ARG A 37 -1.69 9.76 1.56
C ARG A 37 -1.79 8.53 0.68
N PHE A 38 -2.99 7.96 0.55
CA PHE A 38 -3.21 6.82 -0.34
C PHE A 38 -2.99 7.15 -1.79
N PHE A 39 -3.34 8.35 -2.25
CA PHE A 39 -3.02 8.79 -3.60
C PHE A 39 -1.50 8.81 -3.85
N VAL A 40 -0.72 9.41 -2.94
CA VAL A 40 0.75 9.44 -3.07
C VAL A 40 1.34 8.03 -3.05
N LEU A 41 0.91 7.18 -2.10
CA LEU A 41 1.37 5.80 -2.03
C LEU A 41 1.01 5.03 -3.30
N HIS A 42 -0.25 5.11 -3.75
CA HIS A 42 -0.70 4.44 -4.98
C HIS A 42 0.08 4.91 -6.21
N PHE A 43 0.48 6.17 -6.27
CA PHE A 43 1.31 6.70 -7.34
C PHE A 43 2.75 6.20 -7.27
N THR A 44 3.34 6.06 -6.08
CA THR A 44 4.73 5.61 -5.90
C THR A 44 4.90 4.09 -6.03
N PHE A 45 3.94 3.29 -5.55
CA PHE A 45 4.01 1.83 -5.54
C PHE A 45 4.32 1.18 -6.92
N PRO A 46 3.72 1.64 -8.03
CA PRO A 46 4.04 1.14 -9.37
C PRO A 46 5.52 1.26 -9.74
N PHE A 47 6.20 2.33 -9.32
CA PHE A 47 7.63 2.49 -9.59
C PHE A 47 8.49 1.51 -8.78
N ILE A 48 8.11 1.27 -7.52
CA ILE A 48 8.76 0.26 -6.68
C ILE A 48 8.55 -1.14 -7.27
N ALA A 49 7.33 -1.45 -7.71
CA ALA A 49 7.01 -2.71 -8.37
C ALA A 49 7.83 -2.91 -9.66
N LEU A 50 8.02 -1.83 -10.44
CA LEU A 50 8.86 -1.84 -11.63
C LEU A 50 10.32 -2.19 -11.30
N CYS A 51 10.89 -1.61 -10.23
CA CYS A 51 12.22 -1.99 -9.76
C CYS A 51 12.29 -3.49 -9.37
N ILE A 52 11.26 -4.02 -8.71
CA ILE A 52 11.20 -5.44 -8.36
C ILE A 52 11.11 -6.32 -9.61
N VAL A 53 10.34 -5.90 -10.62
CA VAL A 53 10.27 -6.60 -11.92
C VAL A 53 11.64 -6.65 -12.60
N PHE A 54 12.42 -5.57 -12.56
CA PHE A 54 13.79 -5.61 -13.10
C PHE A 54 14.69 -6.59 -12.34
N ILE A 55 14.64 -6.59 -11.01
CA ILE A 55 15.41 -7.55 -10.20
C ILE A 55 14.97 -8.99 -10.53
N HIS A 56 13.67 -9.21 -10.66
CA HIS A 56 13.12 -10.51 -11.03
C HIS A 56 13.61 -10.99 -12.39
N ILE A 57 13.55 -10.14 -13.42
CA ILE A 57 14.04 -10.46 -14.76
C ILE A 57 15.56 -10.66 -14.77
N PHE A 58 16.31 -9.90 -13.98
CA PHE A 58 17.75 -10.07 -13.87
C PHE A 58 18.13 -11.47 -13.38
N PHE A 59 17.48 -11.96 -12.32
CA PHE A 59 17.71 -13.34 -11.85
C PHE A 59 17.23 -14.38 -12.86
N LEU A 60 16.09 -14.15 -13.52
CA LEU A 60 15.62 -15.03 -14.60
C LEU A 60 16.66 -15.10 -15.73
N HIS A 61 17.27 -13.98 -16.09
CA HIS A 61 18.32 -13.93 -17.11
C HIS A 61 19.57 -14.73 -16.71
N LEU A 62 19.94 -14.74 -15.42
CA LEU A 62 21.12 -15.48 -14.93
C LEU A 62 20.92 -16.99 -14.89
N GLN A 63 19.75 -17.48 -14.44
CA GLN A 63 19.47 -18.92 -14.36
C GLN A 63 18.90 -19.50 -15.67
N GLY A 64 18.35 -18.66 -16.55
CA GLY A 64 17.56 -19.10 -17.71
C GLY A 64 16.14 -19.52 -17.32
N SER A 65 15.25 -19.64 -18.31
CA SER A 65 13.93 -20.23 -18.09
C SER A 65 14.05 -21.75 -18.10
N THR A 66 13.52 -22.41 -17.07
CA THR A 66 13.14 -23.82 -17.16
C THR A 66 11.91 -23.99 -18.05
#